data_AF-A0A553USB5-F1
#
_entry.id   AF-A0A553USB5-F1
#
_cell.length_a   1.000
_cell.length_b   1.000
_cell.length_c   1.000
_cell.angle_alpha   90.00
_cell.angle_beta   90.00
_cell.angle_gamma   90.00
#
_symmetry.space_group_name_H-M   'P 1'
#
loop_
_entity.id
_entity.type
_entity.pdbx_description
1 polymer ?
#
loop_
_entity_poly.entity_id
_entity_poly.type
_entity_poly.pdbx_seq_one_letter_code
_entity_poly.pdbx_strand_id
1 'polypeptide(L)'
;MLIAMTPLKLQNLKLILLLSSSLTLAACAPAAQQQTAVISSTQSVTLNNAVTVPAVGERKATLIYYSGGKVKPEAYRWLGEALAPSGIQTVIVGFPQDLAFFAPTRADEVLAALPSSEPVFLAGHSLGGVTAAQYLESHQGRISGLILMGSYPADNVTLRSQKLRVLDLLAENDGLSLPAKVEDGLKRLPADTQLVRLPGAVHAFFGRYGAQAGDGTPTASREDTEGRIVTAVRSFILGQ
;
A
#
# COMPACT_ATOMS: atom_id res chain seq x y z
N MET A 1 -14.60 -23.74 -107.50
CA MET A 1 -15.10 -24.26 -106.20
C MET A 1 -15.26 -23.05 -105.29
N LEU A 2 -16.40 -22.36 -105.19
CA LEU A 2 -17.76 -22.80 -104.80
C LEU A 2 -17.68 -23.56 -103.45
N ILE A 3 -18.33 -23.25 -102.32
CA ILE A 3 -19.48 -22.42 -101.86
C ILE A 3 -19.28 -22.28 -100.32
N ALA A 4 -19.37 -21.10 -99.69
CA ALA A 4 -20.53 -20.52 -98.96
C ALA A 4 -21.02 -21.34 -97.74
N MET A 5 -21.62 -20.83 -96.64
CA MET A 5 -21.94 -19.50 -96.10
C MET A 5 -22.55 -19.72 -94.69
N THR A 6 -22.29 -18.81 -93.73
CA THR A 6 -23.20 -18.30 -92.64
C THR A 6 -23.69 -19.20 -91.46
N PRO A 7 -24.24 -18.65 -90.34
CA PRO A 7 -24.23 -17.26 -89.80
C PRO A 7 -23.94 -17.09 -88.27
N LEU A 8 -23.80 -15.80 -87.90
CA LEU A 8 -23.96 -15.10 -86.61
C LEU A 8 -24.91 -15.70 -85.55
N LYS A 9 -24.55 -15.52 -84.26
CA LYS A 9 -25.37 -14.72 -83.30
C LYS A 9 -24.58 -14.26 -82.06
N LEU A 10 -24.58 -12.93 -81.87
CA LEU A 10 -24.30 -12.19 -80.65
C LEU A 10 -25.09 -12.74 -79.46
N GLN A 11 -24.49 -12.75 -78.26
CA GLN A 11 -25.03 -12.03 -77.08
C GLN A 11 -24.15 -12.21 -75.84
N ASN A 12 -24.00 -11.08 -75.11
CA ASN A 12 -23.69 -10.95 -73.69
C ASN A 12 -22.22 -11.07 -73.25
N LEU A 13 -21.58 -9.94 -72.92
CA LEU A 13 -21.44 -9.54 -71.51
C LEU A 13 -21.00 -8.07 -71.41
N LYS A 14 -21.88 -7.23 -70.88
CA LYS A 14 -21.55 -5.85 -70.47
C LYS A 14 -20.68 -5.92 -69.21
N LEU A 15 -19.48 -5.34 -69.28
CA LEU A 15 -18.65 -5.03 -68.13
C LEU A 15 -19.29 -3.86 -67.37
N ILE A 16 -19.99 -4.15 -66.27
CA ILE A 16 -20.48 -3.13 -65.33
C ILE A 16 -19.51 -3.10 -64.16
N LEU A 17 -18.81 -1.98 -64.03
CA LEU A 17 -17.97 -1.64 -62.88
C LEU A 17 -18.88 -1.08 -61.78
N LEU A 18 -19.11 -1.84 -60.71
CA LEU A 18 -19.81 -1.36 -59.51
C LEU A 18 -18.78 -1.01 -58.43
N LEU A 19 -18.71 0.28 -58.10
CA LEU A 19 -18.07 0.79 -56.88
C LEU A 19 -18.81 0.25 -55.66
N SER A 20 -18.08 -0.38 -54.74
CA SER A 20 -18.49 -0.45 -53.34
C SER A 20 -17.51 0.34 -52.48
N SER A 21 -17.83 1.62 -52.28
CA SER A 21 -17.28 2.43 -51.20
C SER A 21 -17.77 1.86 -49.87
N SER A 22 -16.87 1.24 -49.10
CA SER A 22 -17.17 0.84 -47.73
C SER A 22 -17.23 2.09 -46.85
N LEU A 23 -18.44 2.57 -46.59
CA LEU A 23 -18.71 3.60 -45.60
C LEU A 23 -18.62 2.93 -44.21
N THR A 24 -17.47 3.05 -43.55
CA THR A 24 -17.34 2.65 -42.15
C THR A 24 -18.12 3.64 -41.29
N LEU A 25 -19.26 3.22 -40.74
CA LEU A 25 -19.86 3.91 -39.60
C LEU A 25 -18.87 3.81 -38.44
N ALA A 26 -18.17 4.90 -38.15
CA ALA A 26 -17.47 5.08 -36.88
C ALA A 26 -18.54 5.07 -35.79
N ALA A 27 -18.69 3.93 -35.09
CA ALA A 27 -19.44 3.86 -33.86
C ALA A 27 -18.76 4.81 -32.87
N CYS A 28 -19.45 5.89 -32.52
CA CYS A 28 -19.05 6.81 -31.48
C CYS A 28 -19.03 6.02 -30.16
N ALA A 29 -17.84 5.56 -29.75
CA ALA A 29 -17.67 4.97 -28.44
C ALA A 29 -18.01 6.05 -27.40
N PRO A 30 -18.91 5.80 -26.44
CA PRO A 30 -19.16 6.77 -25.38
C PRO A 30 -17.84 7.00 -24.64
N ALA A 31 -17.48 8.27 -24.49
CA ALA A 31 -16.35 8.69 -23.67
C ALA A 31 -16.50 8.03 -22.30
N ALA A 32 -15.50 7.25 -21.89
CA ALA A 32 -15.45 6.66 -20.56
C ALA A 32 -15.51 7.81 -19.55
N GLN A 33 -16.66 7.98 -18.90
CA GLN A 33 -16.77 8.87 -17.76
C GLN A 33 -15.83 8.32 -16.69
N GLN A 34 -14.71 9.01 -16.45
CA GLN A 34 -13.93 8.83 -15.23
C GLN A 34 -14.85 9.25 -14.07
N GLN A 35 -15.56 8.26 -13.53
CA GLN A 35 -16.31 8.43 -12.30
C GLN A 35 -15.26 8.51 -11.20
N THR A 36 -14.83 9.72 -10.86
CA THR A 36 -14.13 9.98 -9.62
C THR A 36 -15.07 9.59 -8.50
N ALA A 37 -14.97 8.35 -8.04
CA ALA A 37 -15.62 7.91 -6.82
C ALA A 37 -15.01 8.75 -5.69
N VAL A 38 -15.69 9.84 -5.33
CA VAL A 38 -15.42 10.54 -4.09
C VAL A 38 -15.92 9.58 -3.00
N ILE A 39 -15.04 8.70 -2.54
CA ILE A 39 -15.33 7.87 -1.37
C ILE A 39 -15.58 8.84 -0.23
N SER A 40 -16.84 8.91 0.21
CA SER A 40 -17.25 9.68 1.39
C SER A 40 -16.32 9.34 2.55
N SER A 41 -16.06 10.29 3.46
CA SER A 41 -15.24 10.09 4.67
C SER A 41 -15.75 8.96 5.58
N THR A 42 -16.91 8.39 5.26
CA THR A 42 -17.57 7.27 5.93
C THR A 42 -17.42 5.91 5.24
N GLN A 43 -16.98 5.84 3.98
CA GLN A 43 -16.80 4.56 3.27
C GLN A 43 -15.39 4.01 3.46
N SER A 44 -15.28 2.71 3.77
CA SER A 44 -13.99 2.05 3.97
C SER A 44 -13.35 1.59 2.67
N VAL A 45 -12.02 1.64 2.60
CA VAL A 45 -11.27 1.11 1.45
C VAL A 45 -11.31 -0.41 1.46
N THR A 46 -11.78 -1.05 0.38
CA THR A 46 -11.72 -2.50 0.21
C THR A 46 -10.72 -2.85 -0.88
N LEU A 47 -9.72 -3.66 -0.56
CA LEU A 47 -8.69 -4.11 -1.49
C LEU A 47 -8.56 -5.63 -1.47
N ASN A 48 -8.19 -6.19 -2.61
CA ASN A 48 -7.91 -7.61 -2.72
C ASN A 48 -6.66 -7.98 -1.92
N ASN A 49 -6.77 -9.03 -1.11
CA ASN A 49 -5.72 -9.51 -0.22
C ASN A 49 -5.26 -8.41 0.76
N ALA A 50 -6.20 -7.75 1.43
CA ALA A 50 -5.93 -6.79 2.49
C ALA A 50 -6.93 -6.96 3.64
N VAL A 51 -6.52 -6.57 4.83
CA VAL A 51 -7.41 -6.45 5.99
C VAL A 51 -7.67 -4.98 6.24
N THR A 52 -8.93 -4.56 6.05
CA THR A 52 -9.36 -3.20 6.39
C THR A 52 -10.10 -3.20 7.71
N VAL A 53 -9.67 -2.32 8.61
CA VAL A 53 -10.42 -1.93 9.81
C VAL A 53 -10.91 -0.50 9.62
N PRO A 54 -12.24 -0.27 9.49
CA PRO A 54 -12.78 1.06 9.30
C PRO A 54 -12.61 1.92 10.55
N ALA A 55 -12.50 3.23 10.36
CA ALA A 55 -12.62 4.19 11.47
C ALA A 55 -14.04 4.11 12.09
N VAL A 56 -14.15 4.40 13.38
CA VAL A 56 -15.43 4.66 14.04
C VAL A 56 -15.69 6.16 14.02
N GLY A 57 -16.86 6.56 13.51
CA GLY A 57 -17.22 7.97 13.37
C GLY A 57 -16.57 8.62 12.16
N GLU A 58 -16.19 9.90 12.29
CA GLU A 58 -15.50 10.64 11.23
C GLU A 58 -14.06 10.12 11.06
N ARG A 59 -13.69 9.78 9.82
CA ARG A 59 -12.33 9.40 9.47
C ARG A 59 -11.42 10.63 9.45
N LYS A 60 -10.46 10.65 10.38
CA LYS A 60 -9.45 11.70 10.54
C LYS A 60 -8.16 11.41 9.77
N ALA A 61 -7.83 10.14 9.60
CA ALA A 61 -6.64 9.68 8.87
C ALA A 61 -6.80 8.22 8.42
N THR A 62 -5.98 7.81 7.46
CA THR A 62 -5.77 6.40 7.10
C THR A 62 -4.33 5.96 7.40
N LEU A 63 -4.17 4.83 8.07
CA LEU A 63 -2.93 4.11 8.27
C LEU A 63 -2.82 2.95 7.27
N ILE A 64 -1.88 3.03 6.34
CA ILE A 64 -1.50 1.90 5.49
C ILE A 64 -0.46 1.09 6.24
N TYR A 65 -0.62 -0.22 6.37
CA TYR A 65 0.27 -1.07 7.16
C TYR A 65 0.91 -2.18 6.32
N TYR A 66 2.24 -2.24 6.32
CA TYR A 66 3.04 -3.26 5.66
C TYR A 66 3.45 -4.34 6.66
N SER A 67 2.89 -5.54 6.47
CA SER A 67 3.13 -6.71 7.31
C SER A 67 4.60 -7.14 7.32
N GLY A 68 5.04 -7.77 8.41
CA GLY A 68 6.35 -8.42 8.49
C GLY A 68 6.50 -9.57 7.49
N GLY A 69 7.74 -9.91 7.17
CA GLY A 69 8.01 -10.99 6.21
C GLY A 69 7.48 -12.33 6.69
N LYS A 70 6.69 -13.00 5.86
CA LYS A 70 6.00 -14.27 6.17
C LYS A 70 4.99 -14.17 7.32
N VAL A 71 4.50 -12.96 7.62
CA VAL A 71 3.45 -12.72 8.60
C VAL A 71 2.18 -12.27 7.88
N LYS A 72 1.07 -12.95 8.18
CA LYS A 72 -0.21 -12.63 7.57
C LYS A 72 -0.75 -11.27 8.03
N PRO A 73 -1.45 -10.51 7.16
CA PRO A 73 -2.06 -9.23 7.50
C PRO A 73 -2.95 -9.25 8.75
N GLU A 74 -3.68 -10.34 8.99
CA GLU A 74 -4.60 -10.47 10.13
C GLU A 74 -3.87 -10.35 11.48
N ALA A 75 -2.57 -10.69 11.54
CA ALA A 75 -1.77 -10.56 12.75
C ALA A 75 -1.63 -9.10 13.23
N TYR A 76 -1.92 -8.12 12.37
CA TYR A 76 -1.85 -6.69 12.69
C TYR A 76 -3.22 -6.03 12.88
N ARG A 77 -4.32 -6.79 12.69
CA ARG A 77 -5.70 -6.29 12.80
C ARG A 77 -5.96 -5.60 14.13
N TRP A 78 -5.38 -6.13 15.21
CA TRP A 78 -5.54 -5.61 16.58
C TRP A 78 -5.19 -4.12 16.69
N LEU A 79 -4.16 -3.66 15.98
CA LEU A 79 -3.76 -2.26 16.00
C LEU A 79 -4.82 -1.39 15.33
N GLY A 80 -5.35 -1.84 14.20
CA GLY A 80 -6.45 -1.15 13.52
C GLY A 80 -7.69 -1.06 14.40
N GLU A 81 -8.06 -2.14 15.08
CA GLU A 81 -9.21 -2.17 16.00
C GLU A 81 -9.02 -1.21 17.18
N ALA A 82 -7.80 -1.12 17.73
CA ALA A 82 -7.48 -0.21 18.82
C ALA A 82 -7.47 1.27 18.39
N LEU A 83 -7.12 1.56 17.13
CA LEU A 83 -7.06 2.92 16.59
C LEU A 83 -8.41 3.40 16.04
N ALA A 84 -9.29 2.49 15.64
CA ALA A 84 -10.58 2.82 15.01
C ALA A 84 -11.46 3.80 15.83
N PRO A 85 -11.59 3.69 17.16
CA PRO A 85 -12.34 4.66 17.99
C PRO A 85 -11.79 6.09 17.94
N SER A 86 -10.55 6.27 17.52
CA SER A 86 -9.91 7.59 17.40
C SER A 86 -10.13 8.24 16.03
N GLY A 87 -10.94 7.62 15.16
CA GLY A 87 -11.19 8.08 13.79
C GLY A 87 -10.11 7.67 12.79
N ILE A 88 -9.28 6.68 13.10
CA ILE A 88 -8.19 6.23 12.23
C ILE A 88 -8.63 4.94 11.52
N GLN A 89 -8.73 4.99 10.19
CA GLN A 89 -8.90 3.78 9.38
C GLN A 89 -7.54 3.09 9.25
N THR A 90 -7.52 1.77 9.28
CA THR A 90 -6.28 1.00 9.00
C THR A 90 -6.50 0.05 7.84
N VAL A 91 -5.60 0.09 6.85
CA VAL A 91 -5.58 -0.82 5.70
C VAL A 91 -4.27 -1.60 5.75
N ILE A 92 -4.35 -2.86 6.15
CA ILE A 92 -3.21 -3.77 6.26
C ILE A 92 -3.08 -4.51 4.95
N VAL A 93 -2.03 -4.17 4.21
CA VAL A 93 -1.82 -4.67 2.86
C VAL A 93 -1.26 -6.09 2.93
N GLY A 94 -1.88 -7.01 2.19
CA GLY A 94 -1.34 -8.34 1.93
C GLY A 94 -0.53 -8.37 0.65
N PHE A 95 0.54 -9.17 0.70
CA PHE A 95 1.55 -9.24 -0.35
C PHE A 95 1.66 -10.66 -0.89
N PRO A 96 2.17 -10.84 -2.12
CA PRO A 96 2.52 -12.16 -2.62
C PRO A 96 3.45 -12.88 -1.64
N GLN A 97 3.07 -14.10 -1.24
CA GLN A 97 3.82 -14.93 -0.27
C GLN A 97 4.08 -14.24 1.08
N ASP A 98 3.24 -13.27 1.47
CA ASP A 98 3.39 -12.48 2.69
C ASP A 98 4.75 -11.73 2.76
N LEU A 99 5.27 -11.28 1.61
CA LEU A 99 6.55 -10.60 1.48
C LEU A 99 6.39 -9.26 0.75
N ALA A 100 6.48 -8.15 1.50
CA ALA A 100 6.24 -6.79 0.99
C ALA A 100 7.15 -6.40 -0.19
N PHE A 101 8.40 -6.86 -0.19
CA PHE A 101 9.36 -6.58 -1.26
C PHE A 101 8.90 -7.04 -2.66
N PHE A 102 8.00 -8.01 -2.79
CA PHE A 102 7.48 -8.41 -4.11
C PHE A 102 6.47 -7.44 -4.71
N ALA A 103 5.89 -6.54 -3.91
CA ALA A 103 4.96 -5.54 -4.39
C ALA A 103 5.04 -4.25 -3.53
N PRO A 104 6.17 -3.54 -3.54
CA PRO A 104 6.39 -2.37 -2.67
C PRO A 104 5.46 -1.20 -2.99
N THR A 105 4.80 -1.18 -4.15
CA THR A 105 3.91 -0.11 -4.62
C THR A 105 2.44 -0.32 -4.25
N ARG A 106 2.07 -1.38 -3.52
CA ARG A 106 0.65 -1.62 -3.16
C ARG A 106 0.02 -0.50 -2.32
N ALA A 107 0.82 0.38 -1.73
CA ALA A 107 0.31 1.59 -1.09
C ALA A 107 -0.44 2.48 -2.10
N ASP A 108 -0.03 2.51 -3.37
CA ASP A 108 -0.66 3.30 -4.42
C ASP A 108 -2.13 2.90 -4.65
N GLU A 109 -2.45 1.60 -4.52
CA GLU A 109 -3.83 1.10 -4.64
C GLU A 109 -4.73 1.68 -3.55
N VAL A 110 -4.21 1.80 -2.32
CA VAL A 110 -4.94 2.46 -1.22
C VAL A 110 -5.08 3.94 -1.49
N LEU A 111 -3.98 4.60 -1.87
CA LEU A 111 -3.94 6.04 -2.10
C LEU A 111 -4.88 6.48 -3.22
N ALA A 112 -5.00 5.68 -4.28
CA ALA A 112 -5.91 5.95 -5.40
C ALA A 112 -7.40 5.91 -5.00
N ALA A 113 -7.74 5.21 -3.92
CA ALA A 113 -9.11 5.12 -3.41
C ALA A 113 -9.45 6.22 -2.39
N LEU A 114 -8.47 7.03 -1.95
CA LEU A 114 -8.65 8.04 -0.92
C LEU A 114 -8.72 9.46 -1.50
N PRO A 115 -9.52 10.36 -0.92
CA PRO A 115 -9.48 11.79 -1.26
C PRO A 115 -8.06 12.33 -1.10
N SER A 116 -7.60 13.19 -2.01
CA SER A 116 -6.24 13.75 -1.98
C SER A 116 -5.92 14.56 -0.72
N SER A 117 -6.94 15.13 -0.07
CA SER A 117 -6.83 15.88 1.18
C SER A 117 -6.72 15.01 2.43
N GLU A 118 -6.98 13.70 2.33
CA GLU A 118 -6.97 12.83 3.50
C GLU A 118 -5.53 12.62 4.00
N PRO A 119 -5.24 12.82 5.30
CA PRO A 119 -3.97 12.48 5.90
C PRO A 119 -3.73 10.97 5.84
N VAL A 120 -2.60 10.55 5.27
CA VAL A 120 -2.24 9.14 5.13
C VAL A 120 -0.87 8.88 5.75
N PHE A 121 -0.79 7.85 6.58
CA PHE A 121 0.46 7.41 7.20
C PHE A 121 0.81 6.02 6.68
N LEU A 122 2.09 5.77 6.46
CA LEU A 122 2.59 4.45 6.10
C LEU A 122 3.32 3.86 7.31
N ALA A 123 2.91 2.66 7.71
CA ALA A 123 3.58 1.89 8.74
C ALA A 123 4.15 0.60 8.17
N GLY A 124 5.19 0.07 8.81
CA GLY A 124 5.63 -1.28 8.52
C GLY A 124 6.40 -1.92 9.66
N HIS A 125 6.18 -3.22 9.82
CA HIS A 125 6.90 -4.04 10.78
C HIS A 125 8.05 -4.81 10.13
N SER A 126 9.23 -4.83 10.74
CA SER A 126 10.36 -5.65 10.28
C SER A 126 10.65 -5.43 8.79
N LEU A 127 10.68 -6.47 7.96
CA LEU A 127 10.83 -6.37 6.50
C LEU A 127 9.78 -5.47 5.83
N GLY A 128 8.55 -5.41 6.35
CA GLY A 128 7.52 -4.50 5.88
C GLY A 128 7.89 -3.03 6.10
N GLY A 129 8.55 -2.70 7.21
CA GLY A 129 9.07 -1.36 7.50
C GLY A 129 10.25 -0.98 6.60
N VAL A 130 11.15 -1.92 6.31
CA VAL A 130 12.24 -1.73 5.34
C VAL A 130 11.65 -1.39 3.97
N THR A 131 10.65 -2.16 3.55
CA THR A 131 9.96 -1.97 2.26
C THR A 131 9.19 -0.65 2.23
N ALA A 132 8.53 -0.27 3.31
CA ALA A 132 7.83 1.00 3.44
C ALA A 132 8.79 2.20 3.30
N ALA A 133 9.96 2.14 3.95
CA ALA A 133 10.99 3.16 3.80
C ALA A 133 11.51 3.24 2.35
N GLN A 134 11.75 2.09 1.70
CA GLN A 134 12.17 2.03 0.31
C GLN A 134 11.11 2.62 -0.65
N TYR A 135 9.82 2.34 -0.40
CA TYR A 135 8.73 2.95 -1.17
C TYR A 135 8.77 4.49 -1.06
N LEU A 136 8.94 5.03 0.14
CA LEU A 136 8.96 6.48 0.38
C LEU A 136 10.20 7.18 -0.19
N GLU A 137 11.31 6.49 -0.39
CA GLU A 137 12.48 7.07 -1.07
C GLU A 137 12.12 7.56 -2.48
N SER A 138 11.23 6.84 -3.17
CA SER A 138 10.80 7.12 -4.55
C SER A 138 9.41 7.78 -4.67
N HIS A 139 8.61 7.82 -3.60
CA HIS A 139 7.22 8.30 -3.62
C HIS A 139 6.98 9.40 -2.58
N GLN A 140 7.31 10.64 -2.95
CA GLN A 140 7.21 11.80 -2.05
C GLN A 140 5.85 12.51 -2.17
N GLY A 141 5.40 13.11 -1.06
CA GLY A 141 4.35 14.14 -1.05
C GLY A 141 2.92 13.68 -0.75
N ARG A 142 2.57 12.40 -0.93
CA ARG A 142 1.21 11.91 -0.61
C ARG A 142 1.08 11.35 0.81
N ILE A 143 2.16 10.83 1.38
CA ILE A 143 2.22 10.26 2.73
C ILE A 143 2.67 11.34 3.72
N SER A 144 1.87 11.53 4.77
CA SER A 144 2.07 12.53 5.83
C SER A 144 3.12 12.11 6.86
N GLY A 145 3.40 10.81 7.00
CA GLY A 145 4.40 10.30 7.92
C GLY A 145 4.66 8.80 7.81
N LEU A 146 5.81 8.38 8.31
CA LEU A 146 6.26 6.99 8.39
C LEU A 146 6.27 6.50 9.84
N ILE A 147 5.83 5.26 10.06
CA ILE A 147 5.91 4.58 11.35
C ILE A 147 6.67 3.26 11.18
N LEU A 148 7.86 3.16 11.76
CA LEU A 148 8.67 1.95 11.77
C LEU A 148 8.42 1.18 13.06
N MET A 149 8.23 -0.13 12.97
CA MET A 149 7.97 -1.01 14.11
C MET A 149 8.97 -2.17 14.10
N GLY A 150 9.97 -2.12 14.98
CA GLY A 150 11.07 -3.08 14.97
C GLY A 150 11.70 -3.17 13.59
N SER A 151 12.05 -2.02 13.01
CA SER A 151 12.51 -1.89 11.63
C SER A 151 13.38 -0.65 11.44
N TYR A 152 14.07 -0.57 10.32
CA TYR A 152 14.91 0.57 9.94
C TYR A 152 15.10 0.58 8.42
N PRO A 153 15.42 1.73 7.78
CA PRO A 153 15.74 1.77 6.36
C PRO A 153 16.95 0.90 6.03
N ALA A 154 16.93 0.21 4.88
CA ALA A 154 18.08 -0.51 4.37
C ALA A 154 19.28 0.41 4.13
N ASP A 155 20.49 -0.14 4.04
CA ASP A 155 21.73 0.65 3.95
C ASP A 155 21.79 1.58 2.74
N ASN A 156 21.15 1.19 1.65
CA ASN A 156 21.08 1.95 0.41
C ASN A 156 19.87 2.90 0.33
N VAL A 157 19.03 2.99 1.37
CA VAL A 157 17.83 3.82 1.41
C VAL A 157 18.04 4.99 2.37
N THR A 158 17.77 6.22 1.94
CA THR A 158 17.79 7.39 2.83
C THR A 158 16.60 8.32 2.66
N LEU A 159 16.00 8.69 3.79
CA LEU A 159 14.88 9.64 3.87
C LEU A 159 15.28 10.97 4.52
N ARG A 160 16.57 11.16 4.85
CA ARG A 160 17.09 12.34 5.58
C ARG A 160 16.64 13.69 5.03
N SER A 161 16.63 13.84 3.70
CA SER A 161 16.31 15.11 3.04
C SER A 161 14.82 15.32 2.81
N GLN A 162 13.99 14.34 3.16
CA GLN A 162 12.55 14.44 2.97
C GLN A 162 11.90 15.22 4.11
N LYS A 163 10.89 16.03 3.79
CA LYS A 163 10.02 16.68 4.77
C LYS A 163 8.95 15.69 5.24
N LEU A 164 9.37 14.65 5.94
CA LEU A 164 8.55 13.53 6.36
C LEU A 164 8.65 13.37 7.87
N ARG A 165 7.50 13.34 8.56
CA ARG A 165 7.48 13.00 9.98
C ARG A 165 7.74 11.51 10.14
N VAL A 166 8.59 11.11 11.08
CA VAL A 166 8.88 9.69 11.32
C VAL A 166 8.75 9.36 12.80
N LEU A 167 8.05 8.27 13.09
CA LEU A 167 8.03 7.58 14.38
C LEU A 167 8.74 6.24 14.23
N ASP A 168 9.72 5.97 15.07
CA ASP A 168 10.44 4.69 15.09
C ASP A 168 10.23 4.00 16.45
N LEU A 169 9.59 2.84 16.44
CA LEU A 169 9.30 2.04 17.63
C LEU A 169 10.33 0.93 17.76
N LEU A 170 11.20 1.06 18.77
CA LEU A 170 12.25 0.11 19.09
C LEU A 170 11.80 -0.78 20.25
N ALA A 171 11.79 -2.11 20.06
CA ALA A 171 11.58 -3.07 21.14
C ALA A 171 12.90 -3.42 21.85
N GLU A 172 12.96 -3.28 23.18
CA GLU A 172 14.21 -3.36 23.95
C GLU A 172 14.90 -4.73 23.83
N ASN A 173 14.11 -5.81 23.84
CA ASN A 173 14.60 -7.18 23.76
C ASN A 173 14.38 -7.77 22.36
N ASP A 174 14.31 -6.94 21.32
CA ASP A 174 14.18 -7.41 19.93
C ASP A 174 15.42 -8.19 19.50
N GLY A 175 15.23 -9.49 19.20
CA GLY A 175 16.32 -10.38 18.77
C GLY A 175 16.58 -10.39 17.26
N LEU A 176 15.69 -9.78 16.45
CA LEU A 176 15.76 -9.82 14.99
C LEU A 176 16.19 -8.46 14.41
N SER A 177 15.46 -7.41 14.78
CA SER A 177 15.77 -6.01 14.47
C SER A 177 16.42 -5.38 15.68
N LEU A 178 17.65 -5.82 15.96
CA LEU A 178 18.42 -5.46 17.15
C LEU A 178 18.34 -3.95 17.42
N PRO A 179 18.16 -3.51 18.69
CA PRO A 179 18.11 -2.10 19.07
C PRO A 179 19.22 -1.24 18.45
N ALA A 180 20.46 -1.75 18.44
CA ALA A 180 21.60 -1.05 17.86
C ALA A 180 21.47 -0.80 16.35
N LYS A 181 20.79 -1.68 15.61
CA LYS A 181 20.54 -1.49 14.17
C LYS A 181 19.43 -0.47 13.91
N VAL A 182 18.40 -0.46 14.75
CA VAL A 182 17.35 0.56 14.70
C VAL A 182 17.96 1.94 14.98
N GLU A 183 18.77 2.06 16.03
CA GLU A 183 19.50 3.29 16.38
C GLU A 183 20.45 3.76 15.29
N ASP A 184 21.22 2.85 14.68
CA ASP A 184 22.06 3.18 13.52
C ASP A 184 21.23 3.66 12.32
N GLY A 185 20.06 3.04 12.13
CA GLY A 185 19.07 3.41 11.11
C GLY A 185 18.58 4.86 11.20
N LEU A 186 18.59 5.48 12.38
CA LEU A 186 18.24 6.90 12.55
C LEU A 186 19.11 7.82 11.69
N LYS A 187 20.36 7.43 11.41
CA LYS A 187 21.26 8.20 10.52
C LYS A 187 20.72 8.29 9.10
N ARG A 188 19.77 7.44 8.70
CA ARG A 188 19.12 7.44 7.38
C ARG A 188 17.76 8.14 7.38
N LEU A 189 17.25 8.56 8.53
CA LEU A 189 15.95 9.19 8.71
C LEU A 189 16.06 10.71 8.95
N PRO A 190 14.96 11.48 8.82
CA PRO A 190 14.92 12.90 9.17
C PRO A 190 15.40 13.17 10.61
N ALA A 191 16.02 14.32 10.83
CA ALA A 191 16.66 14.64 12.12
C ALA A 191 15.66 14.79 13.28
N ASP A 192 14.40 15.09 12.96
CA ASP A 192 13.28 15.20 13.90
C ASP A 192 12.50 13.88 14.09
N THR A 193 13.08 12.74 13.68
CA THR A 193 12.51 11.41 13.93
C THR A 193 12.29 11.20 15.43
N GLN A 194 11.07 10.82 15.78
CA GLN A 194 10.70 10.43 17.14
C GLN A 194 11.05 8.96 17.36
N LEU A 195 12.12 8.67 18.10
CA LEU A 195 12.41 7.31 18.57
C LEU A 195 11.65 7.06 19.88
N VAL A 196 10.83 6.00 19.92
CA VAL A 196 10.18 5.50 21.15
C VAL A 196 10.72 4.11 21.45
N ARG A 197 11.31 3.95 22.63
CA ARG A 197 11.71 2.65 23.15
C ARG A 197 10.53 1.98 23.85
N LEU A 198 10.37 0.68 23.66
CA LEU A 198 9.38 -0.17 24.32
C LEU A 198 10.12 -1.10 25.30
N PRO A 199 10.26 -0.71 26.58
CA PRO A 199 10.93 -1.51 27.59
C PRO A 199 10.33 -2.91 27.71
N GLY A 200 11.19 -3.92 27.74
CA GLY A 200 10.86 -5.34 27.88
C GLY A 200 10.09 -5.97 26.71
N ALA A 201 9.82 -5.21 25.65
CA ALA A 201 9.16 -5.72 24.46
C ALA A 201 10.12 -6.51 23.56
N VAL A 202 9.57 -7.41 22.77
CA VAL A 202 10.30 -8.24 21.78
C VAL A 202 9.75 -8.00 20.37
N HIS A 203 10.44 -8.48 19.34
CA HIS A 203 10.06 -8.29 17.94
C HIS A 203 8.62 -8.74 17.67
N ALA A 204 8.28 -9.93 18.16
CA ALA A 204 6.99 -10.56 17.96
C ALA A 204 5.82 -9.85 18.67
N PHE A 205 6.04 -8.77 19.42
CA PHE A 205 4.97 -8.03 20.08
C PHE A 205 4.33 -6.97 19.17
N PHE A 206 4.94 -6.64 18.03
CA PHE A 206 4.32 -5.74 17.04
C PHE A 206 3.16 -6.39 16.26
N GLY A 207 3.11 -7.72 16.20
CA GLY A 207 2.01 -8.49 15.61
C GLY A 207 1.52 -9.60 16.53
N ARG A 208 0.37 -10.20 16.22
CA ARG A 208 -0.21 -11.34 16.95
C ARG A 208 -0.04 -12.64 16.16
N TYR A 209 1.20 -13.05 15.97
CA TYR A 209 1.57 -14.28 15.23
C TYR A 209 2.33 -15.32 16.08
N GLY A 210 2.41 -15.09 17.40
CA GLY A 210 3.08 -15.99 18.34
C GLY A 210 4.59 -15.75 18.44
N ALA A 211 5.28 -16.61 19.18
CA ALA A 211 6.72 -16.53 19.36
C ALA A 211 7.46 -16.78 18.03
N GLN A 212 8.61 -16.12 17.87
CA GLN A 212 9.44 -16.22 16.66
C GLN A 212 10.84 -16.70 17.01
N ALA A 213 11.36 -17.64 16.21
CA ALA A 213 12.73 -18.12 16.37
C ALA A 213 13.73 -16.97 16.17
N GLY A 214 14.70 -16.86 17.08
CA GLY A 214 15.71 -15.80 17.06
C GLY A 214 15.27 -14.48 17.73
N ASP A 215 14.04 -14.40 18.24
CA ASP A 215 13.61 -13.26 19.05
C ASP A 215 14.15 -13.35 20.49
N GLY A 216 14.06 -12.25 21.23
CA GLY A 216 14.42 -12.21 22.64
C GLY A 216 13.34 -12.78 23.57
N THR A 217 13.62 -12.69 24.87
CA THR A 217 12.65 -13.04 25.91
C THR A 217 11.96 -11.76 26.42
N PRO A 218 10.62 -11.67 26.36
CA PRO A 218 9.94 -10.48 26.84
C PRO A 218 10.02 -10.38 28.37
N THR A 219 10.25 -9.17 28.87
CA THR A 219 10.17 -8.83 30.31
C THR A 219 8.98 -7.91 30.61
N ALA A 220 8.29 -7.43 29.57
CA ALA A 220 6.99 -6.77 29.66
C ALA A 220 5.86 -7.69 29.20
N SER A 221 4.63 -7.40 29.64
CA SER A 221 3.44 -8.08 29.11
C SER A 221 3.16 -7.65 27.68
N ARG A 222 2.44 -8.50 26.94
CA ARG A 222 1.98 -8.15 25.58
C ARG A 222 0.99 -7.00 25.65
N GLU A 223 0.07 -7.04 26.60
CA GLU A 223 -0.98 -6.05 26.81
C GLU A 223 -0.40 -4.66 27.07
N ASP A 224 0.61 -4.55 27.95
CA ASP A 224 1.29 -3.27 28.22
C ASP A 224 2.03 -2.76 27.00
N THR A 225 2.69 -3.65 26.26
CA THR A 225 3.43 -3.30 25.04
C THR A 225 2.49 -2.80 23.94
N GLU A 226 1.40 -3.51 23.69
CA GLU A 226 0.36 -3.13 22.73
C GLU A 226 -0.27 -1.78 23.11
N GLY A 227 -0.53 -1.54 24.40
CA GLY A 227 -1.02 -0.25 24.90
C GLY A 227 -0.06 0.92 24.64
N ARG A 228 1.25 0.70 24.81
CA ARG A 228 2.30 1.69 24.48
C ARG A 228 2.39 1.94 22.97
N ILE A 229 2.32 0.90 22.16
CA ILE A 229 2.31 1.01 20.69
C ILE A 229 1.11 1.85 20.23
N VAL A 230 -0.10 1.51 20.69
CA VAL A 230 -1.33 2.24 20.32
C VAL A 230 -1.23 3.70 20.72
N THR A 231 -0.73 3.99 21.92
CA THR A 231 -0.56 5.36 22.41
C THR A 231 0.41 6.14 21.54
N ALA A 232 1.59 5.58 21.24
CA ALA A 232 2.59 6.24 20.41
C ALA A 232 2.09 6.49 18.98
N VAL A 233 1.50 5.47 18.35
CA VAL A 233 0.97 5.55 16.98
C VAL A 233 -0.18 6.55 16.88
N ARG A 234 -1.14 6.49 17.80
CA ARG A 234 -2.29 7.41 17.82
C ARG A 234 -1.83 8.86 17.99
N SER A 235 -0.94 9.12 18.95
CA SER A 235 -0.48 10.48 19.26
C SER A 235 0.31 11.06 18.08
N PHE A 236 1.16 10.24 17.46
CA PHE A 236 1.91 10.62 16.26
C PHE A 236 0.99 10.97 15.08
N ILE A 237 -0.01 10.12 14.79
CA ILE A 237 -0.97 10.33 13.70
C ILE A 237 -1.82 11.58 13.94
N LEU A 238 -2.32 11.78 15.15
CA LEU A 238 -3.21 12.89 15.49
C LEU A 238 -2.47 14.20 15.85
N GLY A 239 -1.14 14.17 15.99
CA GLY A 239 -0.34 15.33 16.37
C GLY A 239 -0.57 15.78 17.82
N GLN A 240 -0.72 14.81 18.73
CA GLN A 240 -0.95 15.03 20.17
C GLN A 240 0.31 14.76 20.99
#